data_AF-A0A944S1L2-F1
#
_entry.id   AF-A0A944S1L2-F1
#
_cell.length_a   1.000
_cell.length_b   1.000
_cell.length_c   1.000
_cell.angle_alpha   90.00
_cell.angle_beta   90.00
_cell.angle_gamma   90.00
#
_symmetry.space_group_name_H-M   'P 1'
#
loop_
_entity.id
_entity.type
_entity.pdbx_description
1 polymer ?
#
loop_
_entity_poly.entity_id
_entity_poly.type
_entity_poly.pdbx_seq_one_letter_code
_entity_poly.pdbx_strand_id
1 'polypeptide(L)'
;MTASLHFLLRFVAASSLGMGLWLWCGVDYLGLVTPAVNILALWLDAPFQLMLEGERVLYAYYPVEGRSFRVMATGQESIYLNLVPFGAVFAAIPGRSASWRLGWAGVALGLLWMTHISSFYVGGHVALWQFAQSGPQALSLAQPLAPWLPASRGQLYLDVLRTWNLWGRYGLCVLMWIVANAQPVPSTVSVVRPAVWRLRHWTLRPSTT
;
A
#
# COMPACT_ATOMS: atom_id res chain seq x y z
N MET A 1 7.88 9.83 -31.27
CA MET A 1 6.93 9.62 -30.16
C MET A 1 7.71 9.64 -28.85
N THR A 2 7.47 10.59 -27.94
CA THR A 2 8.35 10.89 -26.80
C THR A 2 8.32 9.79 -25.72
N ALA A 3 9.39 9.66 -24.93
CA ALA A 3 9.48 8.70 -23.82
C ALA A 3 8.34 8.88 -22.79
N SER A 4 7.91 10.13 -22.59
CA SER A 4 6.79 10.49 -21.70
C SER A 4 5.46 9.91 -22.18
N LEU A 5 5.19 9.91 -23.49
CA LEU A 5 3.95 9.33 -24.02
C LEU A 5 3.91 7.81 -23.84
N HIS A 6 5.05 7.14 -24.02
CA HIS A 6 5.15 5.70 -23.76
C HIS A 6 4.94 5.35 -22.29
N PHE A 7 5.49 6.16 -21.38
CA PHE A 7 5.24 6.00 -19.94
C PHE A 7 3.76 6.16 -19.63
N LEU A 8 3.14 7.24 -20.11
CA LEU A 8 1.73 7.53 -19.87
C LEU A 8 0.82 6.39 -20.38
N LEU A 9 1.04 5.92 -21.61
CA LEU A 9 0.24 4.81 -22.17
C LEU A 9 0.37 3.53 -21.33
N ARG A 10 1.59 3.20 -20.88
CA ARG A 10 1.81 2.02 -20.02
C ARG A 10 1.19 2.18 -18.64
N PHE A 11 1.30 3.36 -18.05
CA PHE A 11 0.70 3.67 -16.76
C PHE A 11 -0.83 3.57 -16.81
N VAL A 12 -1.46 4.15 -17.83
CA VAL A 12 -2.91 4.06 -18.05
C VAL A 12 -3.31 2.60 -18.24
N ALA A 13 -2.64 1.86 -19.12
CA ALA A 13 -2.96 0.45 -19.34
C ALA A 13 -2.83 -0.40 -18.07
N ALA A 14 -1.74 -0.24 -17.31
CA ALA A 14 -1.52 -0.96 -16.06
C ALA A 14 -2.53 -0.57 -14.98
N SER A 15 -2.89 0.71 -14.88
CA SER A 15 -3.90 1.19 -13.94
C SER A 15 -5.28 0.67 -14.29
N SER A 16 -5.67 0.70 -15.57
CA SER A 16 -6.95 0.16 -16.03
C SER A 16 -7.05 -1.34 -15.77
N LEU A 17 -5.99 -2.10 -16.03
CA LEU A 17 -5.94 -3.53 -15.71
C LEU A 17 -6.06 -3.76 -14.20
N GLY A 18 -5.31 -3.00 -13.40
CA GLY A 18 -5.36 -3.10 -11.94
C GLY A 18 -6.74 -2.74 -11.37
N MET A 19 -7.40 -1.72 -11.91
CA MET A 19 -8.76 -1.34 -11.52
C MET A 19 -9.77 -2.41 -11.93
N GLY A 20 -9.61 -3.00 -13.12
CA GLY A 20 -10.43 -4.13 -13.58
C GLY A 20 -10.29 -5.32 -12.64
N LEU A 21 -9.07 -5.71 -12.27
CA LEU A 21 -8.80 -6.79 -11.32
C LEU A 21 -9.36 -6.50 -9.92
N TRP A 22 -9.28 -5.24 -9.49
CA TRP A 22 -9.76 -4.81 -8.18
C TRP A 22 -11.25 -5.14 -7.98
N LEU A 23 -12.08 -4.95 -9.01
CA LEU A 23 -13.52 -5.27 -8.94
C LEU A 23 -13.79 -6.73 -8.58
N TRP A 24 -12.82 -7.63 -8.80
CA TRP A 24 -12.95 -9.05 -8.49
C TRP A 24 -12.35 -9.41 -7.13
N CYS A 25 -11.23 -8.79 -6.76
CA CYS A 25 -10.48 -9.17 -5.55
C CYS A 25 -10.68 -8.22 -4.36
N GLY A 26 -11.58 -7.25 -4.47
CA GLY A 26 -11.69 -6.21 -3.44
C GLY A 26 -12.11 -6.72 -2.07
N VAL A 27 -13.06 -7.65 -2.05
CA VAL A 27 -13.47 -8.34 -0.82
C VAL A 27 -12.34 -9.19 -0.25
N ASP A 28 -11.60 -9.92 -1.10
CA ASP A 28 -10.45 -10.73 -0.67
C ASP A 28 -9.35 -9.87 -0.04
N TYR A 29 -9.07 -8.72 -0.64
CA TYR A 29 -8.13 -7.75 -0.09
C TYR A 29 -8.56 -7.27 1.30
N LEU A 30 -9.83 -6.90 1.46
CA LEU A 30 -10.36 -6.53 2.77
C LEU A 30 -10.28 -7.71 3.76
N GLY A 31 -10.46 -8.93 3.27
CA GLY A 31 -10.25 -10.18 4.02
C GLY A 31 -8.82 -10.40 4.48
N LEU A 32 -7.81 -9.84 3.79
CA LEU A 32 -6.41 -9.85 4.22
C LEU A 32 -6.08 -8.72 5.19
N VAL A 33 -6.67 -7.54 5.02
CA VAL A 33 -6.43 -6.38 5.90
C VAL A 33 -7.10 -6.56 7.25
N THR A 34 -8.33 -7.08 7.26
CA THR A 34 -9.16 -7.17 8.47
C THR A 34 -8.49 -7.97 9.60
N PRO A 35 -7.94 -9.19 9.38
CA PRO A 35 -7.22 -9.93 10.41
C PRO A 35 -5.99 -9.19 10.92
N ALA A 36 -5.23 -8.53 10.04
CA ALA A 36 -4.04 -7.79 10.43
C ALA A 36 -4.37 -6.58 11.31
N VAL A 37 -5.44 -5.85 10.99
CA VAL A 37 -5.94 -4.77 11.85
C VAL A 37 -6.44 -5.32 13.18
N ASN A 38 -7.14 -6.45 13.19
CA ASN A 38 -7.63 -7.07 14.43
C ASN A 38 -6.50 -7.54 15.34
N ILE A 39 -5.43 -8.12 14.77
CA ILE A 39 -4.22 -8.47 15.52
C ILE A 39 -3.58 -7.22 16.12
N LEU A 40 -3.44 -6.15 15.32
CA LEU A 40 -2.90 -4.89 15.81
C LEU A 40 -3.77 -4.26 16.91
N ALA A 41 -5.09 -4.28 16.74
CA ALA A 41 -6.05 -3.80 17.72
C ALA A 41 -5.93 -4.57 19.04
N LEU A 42 -5.83 -5.90 18.97
CA LEU A 42 -5.61 -6.75 20.14
C LEU A 42 -4.28 -6.45 20.83
N TRP A 43 -3.19 -6.30 20.09
CA TRP A 43 -1.86 -6.00 20.66
C TRP A 43 -1.77 -4.63 21.32
N LEU A 44 -2.64 -3.69 20.92
CA LEU A 44 -2.67 -2.33 21.43
C LEU A 44 -3.89 -2.07 22.33
N ASP A 45 -4.54 -3.13 22.82
CA ASP A 45 -5.71 -3.08 23.71
C ASP A 45 -6.81 -2.13 23.20
N ALA A 46 -7.04 -2.10 21.89
CA ALA A 46 -8.09 -1.28 21.29
C ALA A 46 -9.48 -1.92 21.49
N PRO A 47 -10.53 -1.11 21.69
CA PRO A 47 -11.84 -1.60 22.14
C PRO A 47 -12.73 -2.08 20.99
N PHE A 48 -12.14 -2.39 19.84
CA PHE A 48 -12.87 -2.69 18.63
C PHE A 48 -12.28 -3.87 17.86
N GLN A 49 -13.15 -4.48 17.06
CA GLN A 49 -12.79 -5.46 16.04
C GLN A 49 -13.37 -5.00 14.70
N LEU A 50 -12.57 -5.09 13.64
CA LEU A 50 -13.08 -4.97 12.27
C LEU A 50 -13.81 -6.24 11.88
N MET A 51 -14.98 -6.06 11.30
CA MET A 51 -15.82 -7.09 10.71
C MET A 51 -16.07 -6.77 9.23
N LEU A 52 -16.21 -7.81 8.43
CA LEU A 52 -16.64 -7.71 7.03
C LEU A 52 -18.07 -8.24 6.91
N GLU A 53 -18.93 -7.44 6.28
CA GLU A 53 -20.30 -7.81 5.93
C GLU A 53 -20.50 -7.52 4.45
N GLY A 54 -20.22 -8.53 3.61
CA GLY A 54 -20.09 -8.35 2.16
C GLY A 54 -18.93 -7.40 1.85
N GLU A 55 -19.21 -6.32 1.11
CA GLU A 55 -18.24 -5.28 0.75
C GLU A 55 -18.08 -4.19 1.81
N ARG A 56 -18.78 -4.30 2.95
CA ARG A 56 -18.77 -3.28 4.00
C ARG A 56 -17.84 -3.69 5.13
N VAL A 57 -17.01 -2.76 5.58
CA VAL A 57 -16.27 -2.89 6.84
C VAL A 57 -17.05 -2.23 7.96
N LEU A 58 -17.16 -2.92 9.08
CA LEU A 58 -17.78 -2.44 10.31
C LEU A 58 -16.76 -2.48 11.43
N TYR A 59 -16.79 -1.48 12.30
CA TYR A 59 -16.12 -1.51 13.60
C TYR A 59 -17.12 -2.00 14.64
N ALA A 60 -16.89 -3.18 15.21
CA ALA A 60 -17.65 -3.72 16.32
C ALA A 60 -16.96 -3.34 17.64
N TYR A 61 -17.68 -2.66 18.52
CA TYR A 61 -17.20 -2.24 19.83
C TYR A 61 -17.83 -3.10 20.93
N TYR A 62 -17.02 -3.54 21.88
CA TYR A 62 -17.41 -4.44 22.96
C TYR A 62 -17.11 -3.80 24.31
N PRO A 63 -18.03 -2.98 24.87
CA PRO A 63 -17.84 -2.45 26.21
C PRO A 63 -17.93 -3.55 27.26
N VAL A 64 -17.16 -3.39 28.34
CA VAL A 64 -17.05 -4.35 29.46
C VAL A 64 -18.40 -4.65 30.13
N GLU A 65 -19.39 -3.75 29.98
CA GLU A 65 -20.73 -3.84 30.57
C GLU A 65 -21.83 -4.38 29.63
N GLY A 66 -21.47 -5.01 28.50
CA GLY A 66 -22.34 -5.97 27.82
C GLY A 66 -23.25 -5.46 26.70
N ARG A 67 -23.15 -4.19 26.29
CA ARG A 67 -23.88 -3.66 25.10
C ARG A 67 -22.94 -3.38 23.94
N SER A 68 -22.76 -4.36 23.05
CA SER A 68 -21.99 -4.15 21.83
C SER A 68 -22.73 -3.26 20.83
N PHE A 69 -22.01 -2.42 20.10
CA PHE A 69 -22.56 -1.68 18.96
C PHE A 69 -21.60 -1.77 17.77
N ARG A 70 -22.15 -1.56 16.57
CA ARG A 70 -21.38 -1.59 15.32
C ARG A 70 -21.48 -0.24 14.63
N VAL A 71 -20.35 0.27 14.17
CA VAL A 71 -20.26 1.50 13.38
C VAL A 71 -19.74 1.14 12.00
N MET A 72 -20.50 1.46 10.96
CA MET A 72 -20.08 1.22 9.58
C MET A 72 -18.95 2.20 9.21
N ALA A 73 -17.86 1.66 8.66
CA ALA A 73 -16.77 2.47 8.13
C ALA A 73 -17.24 3.12 6.81
N THR A 74 -17.49 4.42 6.81
CA THR A 74 -17.79 5.18 5.59
C THR A 74 -16.48 5.65 4.93
N GLY A 75 -16.40 5.64 3.59
CA GLY A 75 -15.21 6.11 2.84
C GLY A 75 -14.21 5.04 2.36
N GLN A 76 -14.63 3.77 2.30
CA GLN A 76 -13.87 2.61 1.79
C GLN A 76 -13.27 2.81 0.39
N GLU A 77 -13.89 3.65 -0.43
CA GLU A 77 -13.50 3.93 -1.82
C GLU A 77 -12.06 4.46 -1.95
N SER A 78 -11.51 5.05 -0.89
CA SER A 78 -10.18 5.67 -0.88
C SER A 78 -8.99 4.69 -0.82
N ILE A 79 -9.22 3.43 -0.45
CA ILE A 79 -8.16 2.42 -0.31
C ILE A 79 -7.64 1.98 -1.69
N TYR A 80 -8.54 1.88 -2.67
CA TYR A 80 -8.27 1.30 -3.98
C TYR A 80 -7.59 2.29 -4.92
N LEU A 81 -7.98 3.57 -4.79
CA LEU A 81 -7.39 4.69 -5.51
C LEU A 81 -5.90 4.87 -5.26
N ASN A 82 -5.34 4.22 -4.24
CA ASN A 82 -3.92 4.34 -3.90
C ASN A 82 -3.08 3.15 -4.36
N LEU A 83 -3.57 1.91 -4.23
CA LEU A 83 -2.78 0.70 -4.58
C LEU A 83 -2.54 0.54 -6.08
N VAL A 84 -3.60 0.72 -6.87
CA VAL A 84 -3.57 0.51 -8.33
C VAL A 84 -2.61 1.46 -9.03
N PRO A 85 -2.74 2.81 -8.89
CA PRO A 85 -1.80 3.72 -9.54
C PRO A 85 -0.38 3.57 -9.02
N PHE A 86 -0.18 3.22 -7.75
CA PHE A 86 1.15 2.96 -7.21
C PHE A 86 1.85 1.79 -7.91
N GLY A 87 1.19 0.64 -7.98
CA GLY A 87 1.73 -0.52 -8.70
C GLY A 87 1.97 -0.21 -10.17
N ALA A 88 1.05 0.53 -10.79
CA ALA A 88 1.14 0.94 -12.19
C ALA A 88 2.34 1.88 -12.46
N VAL A 89 2.69 2.79 -11.55
CA VAL A 89 3.86 3.65 -11.68
C VAL A 89 5.13 2.82 -11.87
N PHE A 90 5.35 1.80 -11.03
CA PHE A 90 6.54 0.93 -11.12
C PHE A 90 6.51 0.01 -12.34
N ALA A 91 5.32 -0.49 -12.70
CA ALA A 91 5.15 -1.29 -13.91
C ALA A 91 5.46 -0.50 -15.20
N ALA A 92 5.20 0.81 -15.21
CA ALA A 92 5.36 1.67 -16.37
C ALA A 92 6.80 2.20 -16.58
N ILE A 93 7.70 2.09 -15.60
CA ILE A 93 9.05 2.69 -15.66
C ILE A 93 9.87 2.13 -16.84
N PRO A 94 10.30 2.96 -17.80
CA PRO A 94 11.11 2.52 -18.94
C PRO A 94 12.53 2.14 -18.53
N GLY A 95 13.18 1.30 -19.33
CA GLY A 95 14.61 0.97 -19.17
C GLY A 95 14.97 0.05 -17.99
N ARG A 96 14.01 -0.32 -17.14
CA ARG A 96 14.22 -1.26 -16.02
C ARG A 96 13.81 -2.69 -16.39
N SER A 97 14.48 -3.69 -15.81
CA SER A 97 14.15 -5.11 -16.01
C SER A 97 12.81 -5.47 -15.36
N ALA A 98 12.19 -6.56 -15.81
CA ALA A 98 10.93 -7.04 -15.24
C ALA A 98 11.07 -7.41 -13.75
N SER A 99 12.17 -8.08 -13.37
CA SER A 99 12.45 -8.42 -11.97
C SER A 99 12.57 -7.20 -11.07
N TRP A 100 13.23 -6.13 -11.56
CA TRP A 100 13.34 -4.87 -10.83
C TRP A 100 11.96 -4.21 -10.64
N ARG A 101 11.13 -4.19 -11.69
CA ARG A 101 9.78 -3.60 -11.62
C ARG A 101 8.91 -4.36 -10.64
N LEU A 102 8.95 -5.69 -10.67
CA LEU A 102 8.20 -6.56 -9.75
C LEU A 102 8.68 -6.39 -8.30
N GLY A 103 9.99 -6.32 -8.07
CA GLY A 103 10.54 -6.09 -6.74
C GLY A 103 10.05 -4.77 -6.12
N TRP A 104 10.12 -3.67 -6.88
CA TRP A 104 9.65 -2.37 -6.39
C TRP A 104 8.13 -2.27 -6.27
N ALA A 105 7.38 -2.87 -7.20
CA ALA A 105 5.93 -2.98 -7.07
C ALA A 105 5.56 -3.74 -5.78
N GLY A 106 6.25 -4.83 -5.47
CA GLY A 106 6.05 -5.59 -4.23
C GLY A 106 6.34 -4.77 -2.97
N VAL A 107 7.48 -4.09 -2.91
CA VAL A 107 7.83 -3.18 -1.79
C VAL A 107 6.77 -2.10 -1.62
N ALA A 108 6.31 -1.51 -2.73
CA ALA A 108 5.29 -0.47 -2.71
C ALA A 108 3.94 -0.97 -2.21
N LEU A 109 3.50 -2.13 -2.68
CA LEU A 109 2.27 -2.77 -2.22
C LEU A 109 2.35 -3.10 -0.72
N GLY A 110 3.48 -3.63 -0.25
CA GLY A 110 3.69 -3.93 1.17
C GLY A 110 3.63 -2.69 2.05
N LEU A 111 4.33 -1.61 1.67
CA LEU A 111 4.29 -0.35 2.41
C LEU A 111 2.89 0.27 2.42
N LEU A 112 2.20 0.30 1.28
CA LEU A 112 0.83 0.80 1.23
C LEU A 112 -0.12 -0.04 2.07
N TRP A 113 0.01 -1.37 2.02
CA TRP A 113 -0.79 -2.26 2.85
C TRP A 113 -0.62 -1.97 4.35
N MET A 114 0.61 -1.73 4.81
CA MET A 114 0.86 -1.29 6.19
C MET A 114 0.20 0.05 6.52
N THR A 115 0.19 0.99 5.58
CA THR A 115 -0.48 2.28 5.78
C THR A 115 -2.00 2.13 5.84
N HIS A 116 -2.57 1.15 5.14
CA HIS A 116 -3.99 0.84 5.19
C HIS A 116 -4.38 0.21 6.53
N ILE A 117 -3.59 -0.74 7.03
CA ILE A 117 -3.78 -1.29 8.38
C ILE A 117 -3.78 -0.17 9.42
N SER A 118 -2.76 0.69 9.36
CA SER A 118 -2.63 1.82 10.28
C SER A 118 -3.81 2.79 10.17
N SER A 119 -4.28 3.05 8.94
CA SER A 119 -5.44 3.90 8.68
C SER A 119 -6.74 3.32 9.23
N PHE A 120 -6.95 2.00 9.13
CA PHE A 120 -8.09 1.31 9.71
C PHE A 120 -8.03 1.28 11.24
N TYR A 121 -6.86 1.04 11.82
CA TYR A 121 -6.67 1.10 13.27
C TYR A 121 -7.02 2.48 13.82
N VAL A 122 -6.43 3.54 13.27
CA VAL A 122 -6.76 4.93 13.66
C VAL A 122 -8.22 5.25 13.33
N GLY A 123 -8.73 4.73 12.22
CA GLY A 123 -10.11 4.86 11.78
C GLY A 123 -11.12 4.34 12.79
N GLY A 124 -10.79 3.27 13.53
CA GLY A 124 -11.62 2.79 14.65
C GLY A 124 -11.78 3.86 15.73
N HIS A 125 -10.69 4.47 16.19
CA HIS A 125 -10.78 5.55 17.19
C HIS A 125 -11.56 6.78 16.69
N VAL A 126 -11.37 7.15 15.42
CA VAL A 126 -12.12 8.24 14.80
C VAL A 126 -13.61 7.90 14.67
N ALA A 127 -13.95 6.68 14.27
CA ALA A 127 -15.33 6.22 14.15
C ALA A 127 -16.04 6.20 15.51
N LEU A 128 -15.37 5.72 16.57
CA LEU A 128 -15.88 5.78 17.93
C LEU A 128 -16.15 7.22 18.38
N TRP A 129 -15.22 8.13 18.09
CA TRP A 129 -15.38 9.55 18.41
C TRP A 129 -16.55 10.18 17.66
N GLN A 130 -16.63 9.98 16.34
CA GLN A 130 -17.74 10.49 15.52
C GLN A 130 -19.09 9.93 15.98
N PHE A 131 -19.13 8.64 16.33
CA PHE A 131 -20.32 8.02 16.91
C PHE A 131 -20.72 8.70 18.21
N ALA A 132 -19.81 8.89 19.16
CA ALA A 132 -20.09 9.57 20.42
C ALA A 132 -20.61 11.02 20.22
N GLN A 133 -20.17 11.71 19.17
CA GLN A 133 -20.63 13.07 18.81
C GLN A 133 -21.99 13.10 18.10
N SER A 134 -22.52 11.95 17.66
CA SER A 134 -23.77 11.90 16.88
C SER A 134 -25.04 12.16 17.70
N GLY A 135 -24.97 12.10 19.04
CA GLY A 135 -26.06 12.49 19.92
C GLY A 135 -26.01 11.85 21.31
N PRO A 136 -26.95 12.20 22.22
CA PRO A 136 -26.93 11.76 23.62
C PRO A 136 -26.99 10.24 23.80
N GLN A 137 -27.75 9.53 22.96
CA GLN A 137 -27.85 8.07 23.01
C GLN A 137 -26.56 7.38 22.56
N ALA A 138 -25.87 7.93 21.56
CA ALA A 138 -24.60 7.38 21.11
C ALA A 138 -23.48 7.66 22.13
N LEU A 139 -23.51 8.84 22.75
CA LEU A 139 -22.60 9.19 23.84
C LEU A 139 -22.72 8.23 25.02
N SER A 140 -23.94 7.90 25.46
CA SER A 140 -24.13 6.96 26.58
C SER A 140 -23.64 5.54 26.26
N LEU A 141 -23.76 5.10 25.00
CA LEU A 141 -23.19 3.83 24.53
C LEU A 141 -21.66 3.86 24.44
N ALA A 142 -21.06 4.99 24.09
CA ALA A 142 -19.62 5.16 23.98
C ALA A 142 -18.94 5.48 25.33
N GLN A 143 -19.69 5.90 26.34
CA GLN A 143 -19.18 6.32 27.65
C GLN A 143 -18.33 5.24 28.36
N PRO A 144 -18.69 3.94 28.35
CA PRO A 144 -17.83 2.89 28.90
C PRO A 144 -16.48 2.76 28.16
N LEU A 145 -16.37 3.33 26.96
CA LEU A 145 -15.16 3.33 26.14
C LEU A 145 -14.41 4.67 26.20
N ALA A 146 -14.71 5.51 27.20
CA ALA A 146 -14.08 6.82 27.37
C ALA A 146 -12.54 6.82 27.36
N PRO A 147 -11.83 5.82 27.90
CA PRO A 147 -10.35 5.78 27.81
C PRO A 147 -9.81 5.75 26.38
N TRP A 148 -10.60 5.26 25.43
CA TRP A 148 -10.23 5.14 24.01
C TRP A 148 -10.85 6.22 23.13
N LEU A 149 -11.67 7.11 23.70
CA LEU A 149 -12.15 8.30 23.03
C LEU A 149 -11.00 9.32 22.96
N PRO A 150 -10.63 9.82 21.77
CA PRO A 150 -9.67 10.91 21.64
C PRO A 150 -10.34 12.23 22.04
N ALA A 151 -10.69 12.39 23.32
CA ALA A 151 -11.53 13.48 23.82
C ALA A 151 -10.99 14.89 23.50
N SER A 152 -9.68 15.04 23.34
CA SER A 152 -9.01 16.30 22.96
C SER A 152 -8.38 16.31 21.56
N ARG A 153 -8.33 15.17 20.85
CA ARG A 153 -7.59 15.02 19.58
C ARG A 153 -8.37 14.37 18.46
N GLY A 154 -9.66 14.08 18.64
CA GLY A 154 -10.47 13.38 17.63
C GLY A 154 -10.49 14.09 16.28
N GLN A 155 -10.65 15.42 16.30
CA GLN A 155 -10.60 16.24 15.10
C GLN A 155 -9.21 16.21 14.42
N LEU A 156 -8.13 16.30 15.21
CA LEU A 156 -6.77 16.22 14.68
C LEU A 156 -6.51 14.87 14.00
N TYR A 157 -6.92 13.75 14.61
CA TYR A 157 -6.78 12.44 13.99
C TYR A 157 -7.62 12.30 12.72
N LEU A 158 -8.84 12.83 12.72
CA LEU A 158 -9.69 12.86 11.53
C LEU A 158 -9.03 13.65 10.39
N ASP A 159 -8.48 14.83 10.68
CA ASP A 159 -7.85 15.68 9.67
C ASP A 159 -6.55 15.07 9.15
N VAL A 160 -5.71 14.51 10.04
CA VAL A 160 -4.51 13.76 9.62
C VAL A 160 -4.88 12.57 8.75
N LEU A 161 -5.89 11.78 9.12
CA LEU A 161 -6.33 10.63 8.35
C LEU A 161 -6.89 11.05 6.99
N ARG A 162 -7.66 12.14 6.93
CA ARG A 162 -8.17 12.73 5.68
C ARG A 162 -7.03 13.19 4.78
N THR A 163 -6.09 13.98 5.31
CA THR A 163 -4.91 14.45 4.56
C THR A 163 -4.05 13.29 4.10
N TRP A 164 -3.86 12.26 4.94
CA TRP A 164 -3.12 11.07 4.57
C TRP A 164 -3.78 10.31 3.41
N ASN A 165 -5.09 10.10 3.49
CA ASN A 165 -5.86 9.39 2.47
C ASN A 165 -5.96 10.17 1.15
N LEU A 166 -6.01 11.51 1.22
CA LEU A 166 -6.15 12.38 0.05
C LEU A 166 -4.82 12.73 -0.61
N TRP A 167 -3.76 12.95 0.17
CA TRP A 167 -2.48 13.46 -0.33
C TRP A 167 -1.29 12.62 0.12
N GLY A 168 -1.27 12.17 1.38
CA GLY A 168 -0.12 11.49 1.98
C GLY A 168 0.27 10.22 1.22
N ARG A 169 -0.71 9.42 0.80
CA ARG A 169 -0.47 8.23 -0.02
C ARG A 169 0.12 8.59 -1.40
N TYR A 170 -0.43 9.56 -2.13
CA TYR A 170 0.18 10.00 -3.38
C TYR A 170 1.60 10.54 -3.20
N GLY A 171 1.85 11.30 -2.12
CA GLY A 171 3.18 11.77 -1.75
C GLY A 171 4.16 10.61 -1.51
N LEU A 172 3.72 9.55 -0.81
CA LEU A 172 4.50 8.33 -0.64
C LEU A 172 4.82 7.67 -1.99
N CYS A 173 3.89 7.71 -2.96
CA CYS A 173 4.11 7.17 -4.32
C CYS A 173 5.27 7.86 -5.00
N VAL A 174 5.22 9.19 -4.99
CA VAL A 174 6.23 10.02 -5.62
C VAL A 174 7.57 9.82 -4.92
N LEU A 175 7.60 9.79 -3.59
CA LEU A 175 8.84 9.54 -2.84
C LEU A 175 9.44 8.18 -3.18
N MET A 176 8.64 7.11 -3.18
CA MET A 176 9.13 5.77 -3.53
C MET A 176 9.62 5.70 -4.98
N TRP A 177 8.91 6.36 -5.90
CA TRP A 177 9.33 6.45 -7.30
C TRP A 177 10.67 7.18 -7.44
N ILE A 178 10.88 8.29 -6.72
CA ILE A 178 12.16 9.01 -6.69
C ILE A 178 13.27 8.10 -6.16
N VAL A 179 13.04 7.44 -5.01
CA VAL A 179 14.02 6.54 -4.39
C VAL A 179 14.38 5.38 -5.31
N ALA A 180 13.39 4.76 -5.96
CA ALA A 180 13.61 3.67 -6.88
C ALA A 180 14.38 4.14 -8.13
N ASN A 181 14.02 5.28 -8.72
CA ASN A 181 14.71 5.79 -9.90
C ASN A 181 16.16 6.23 -9.63
N ALA A 182 16.45 6.68 -8.41
CA ALA A 182 17.80 6.99 -7.99
C ALA A 182 18.71 5.75 -7.88
N GLN A 183 18.15 4.53 -7.84
CA GLN A 183 18.95 3.32 -7.81
C GLN A 183 19.73 3.13 -9.13
N PRO A 184 21.03 2.82 -9.07
CA PRO A 184 21.82 2.53 -10.27
C PRO A 184 21.19 1.36 -11.04
N VAL A 185 21.17 1.46 -12.37
CA VAL A 185 20.81 0.31 -13.20
C VAL A 185 21.94 -0.70 -13.02
N PRO A 186 21.70 -1.92 -12.51
CA PRO A 186 22.74 -2.92 -12.41
C PRO A 186 23.32 -3.12 -13.81
N SER A 187 24.59 -2.79 -14.00
CA SER A 187 25.28 -3.01 -15.26
C SER A 187 25.46 -4.51 -15.44
N THR A 188 24.46 -5.19 -15.99
CA THR A 188 24.59 -6.58 -16.48
C THR A 188 25.42 -6.58 -17.75
N VAL A 189 26.70 -6.23 -17.62
CA VAL A 189 27.71 -6.42 -18.66
C VAL A 189 29.05 -6.70 -17.98
N SER A 190 29.18 -7.83 -17.30
CA SER A 190 30.38 -8.62 -17.52
C SER A 190 30.10 -9.41 -18.80
N VAL A 191 30.40 -8.83 -19.97
CA VAL A 191 30.71 -9.67 -21.13
C VAL A 191 31.81 -10.58 -20.62
N VAL A 192 31.48 -11.84 -20.32
CA VAL A 192 32.47 -12.91 -20.39
C VAL A 192 32.94 -12.82 -21.83
N ARG A 193 34.02 -12.08 -22.06
CA ARG A 193 34.69 -12.10 -23.35
C ARG A 193 34.92 -13.59 -23.56
N PRO A 194 34.35 -14.23 -24.60
CA PRO A 194 34.79 -15.57 -24.92
C PRO A 194 36.29 -15.45 -25.00
N ALA A 195 36.99 -16.29 -24.22
CA ALA A 195 38.42 -16.45 -24.38
C ALA A 195 38.61 -16.93 -25.81
N VAL A 196 38.70 -15.98 -26.74
CA VAL A 196 39.21 -16.21 -28.08
C VAL A 196 40.63 -16.60 -27.80
N TRP A 197 40.82 -17.92 -27.68
CA TRP A 197 42.09 -18.59 -27.81
C TRP A 197 42.74 -18.01 -29.05
N ARG A 198 43.57 -16.99 -28.85
CA ARG A 198 44.57 -16.60 -29.84
C ARG A 198 45.51 -17.79 -29.90
N LEU A 199 45.14 -18.77 -30.72
CA LEU A 199 46.09 -19.64 -31.39
C LEU A 199 47.00 -18.71 -32.18
N ARG A 200 48.04 -18.20 -31.50
CA ARG A 200 49.19 -17.62 -32.16
C ARG A 200 49.74 -18.73 -33.03
N HIS A 201 49.53 -18.59 -34.33
CA HIS A 201 50.26 -19.32 -35.35
C HIS A 201 51.75 -19.31 -34.98
N TRP A 202 52.25 -20.47 -34.59
CA TRP A 202 53.67 -20.78 -34.64
C TRP A 202 54.04 -20.89 -36.12
N THR A 203 54.45 -19.77 -36.71
CA THR A 203 55.17 -19.81 -37.99
C THR A 203 56.60 -20.22 -37.68
N LEU A 204 56.92 -21.45 -38.10
CA LEU A 204 58.25 -22.01 -38.17
C LEU A 204 59.20 -21.04 -38.87
N ARG A 205 60.28 -20.64 -38.20
CA ARG A 205 61.45 -20.07 -38.89
C ARG A 205 62.26 -21.23 -39.49
N PRO A 206 62.59 -21.20 -40.78
CA PRO A 206 63.63 -22.08 -41.30
C PRO A 206 64.99 -21.61 -40.78
N SER A 207 65.74 -22.53 -40.17
CA SER A 207 67.16 -22.36 -39.86
C SER A 207 67.94 -22.39 -41.17
N THR A 208 68.52 -21.27 -41.57
CA THR A 208 69.65 -21.24 -42.50
C THR A 208 70.95 -21.47 -41.74
N THR A 209 71.85 -22.20 -42.39
CA THR A 209 73.22 -22.66 -42.06
C THR A 209 73.34 -23.94 -41.25
#